data_AF-A0A224YIS2-F1
#
_entry.id   AF-A0A224YIS2-F1
#
_cell.length_a   1.000
_cell.length_b   1.000
_cell.length_c   1.000
_cell.angle_alpha   90.00
_cell.angle_beta   90.00
_cell.angle_gamma   90.00
#
_symmetry.space_group_name_H-M   'P 1'
#
loop_
_entity.id
_entity.type
_entity.pdbx_description
1 polymer ?
#
loop_
_entity_poly.entity_id
_entity_poly.type
_entity_poly.pdbx_seq_one_letter_code
_entity_poly.pdbx_strand_id
1 'polypeptide(L)'
;MAQYPQTYSHTPFVLAGDFNVDITTNDWLVHHMIDVYSLRRISDDNIQPTTIRGTCIDLIFANFTMKTLQKQPLTLHFTDHKAVVFKAPRAPTQGIAHVP
;
A
#
# COMPACT_ATOMS: atom_id res chain seq x y z
N MET A 1 10.83 -4.03 -22.28
CA MET A 1 10.31 -3.41 -21.04
C MET A 1 11.50 -2.99 -20.19
N ALA A 2 12.00 -1.75 -20.29
CA ALA A 2 13.21 -1.35 -19.54
C ALA A 2 13.39 0.18 -19.41
N GLN A 3 12.31 0.95 -19.21
CA GLN A 3 12.42 2.43 -19.06
C GLN A 3 11.94 2.96 -17.71
N TYR A 4 11.20 2.15 -16.94
CA TYR A 4 10.69 2.56 -15.62
C TYR A 4 11.79 2.75 -14.56
N PRO A 5 12.79 1.83 -14.41
CA PRO A 5 13.74 1.91 -13.30
C PRO A 5 14.66 3.14 -13.34
N GLN A 6 14.93 3.68 -14.53
CA GLN A 6 15.89 4.78 -14.68
C GLN A 6 15.26 6.17 -14.51
N THR A 7 13.97 6.32 -14.80
CA THR A 7 13.34 7.67 -14.87
C THR A 7 12.49 7.98 -13.64
N TYR A 8 11.81 6.99 -13.08
CA TYR A 8 10.80 7.24 -12.04
C TYR A 8 11.08 6.57 -10.71
N SER A 9 12.16 5.78 -10.60
CA SER A 9 12.54 5.10 -9.36
C SER A 9 12.69 6.05 -8.17
N HIS A 10 13.09 7.31 -8.40
CA HIS A 10 13.27 8.34 -7.37
C HIS A 10 12.03 9.22 -7.12
N THR A 11 11.01 9.13 -7.96
CA THR A 11 9.83 9.99 -7.84
C THR A 11 8.87 9.40 -6.80
N PRO A 12 8.39 10.18 -5.82
CA PRO A 12 7.38 9.71 -4.89
C PRO A 12 6.17 9.12 -5.60
N PHE A 13 5.83 7.88 -5.25
CA PHE A 13 4.75 7.14 -5.85
C PHE A 13 3.89 6.46 -4.78
N VAL A 14 2.58 6.50 -4.98
CA VAL A 14 1.59 5.79 -4.19
C VAL A 14 0.65 5.07 -5.14
N LEU A 15 0.44 3.79 -4.89
CA LEU A 15 -0.59 2.97 -5.53
C LEU A 15 -1.54 2.48 -4.44
N ALA A 16 -2.82 2.81 -4.58
CA ALA A 16 -3.87 2.42 -3.64
C ALA A 16 -5.08 1.93 -4.42
N GLY A 17 -5.73 0.89 -3.93
CA GLY A 17 -6.93 0.35 -4.54
C GLY A 17 -7.41 -0.94 -3.89
N ASP A 18 -8.52 -1.46 -4.39
CA ASP A 18 -8.98 -2.82 -4.13
C ASP A 18 -8.25 -3.79 -5.08
N PHE A 19 -7.44 -4.68 -4.51
CA PHE A 19 -6.66 -5.65 -5.26
C PHE A 19 -7.34 -7.01 -5.34
N ASN A 20 -8.42 -7.25 -4.58
CA ASN A 20 -9.04 -8.58 -4.40
C ASN A 20 -8.03 -9.68 -3.99
N VAL A 21 -6.90 -9.28 -3.42
CA VAL A 21 -5.83 -10.15 -2.90
C VAL A 21 -5.73 -9.86 -1.42
N ASP A 22 -5.98 -10.86 -0.59
CA ASP A 22 -5.90 -10.67 0.86
C ASP A 22 -4.45 -10.50 1.30
N ILE A 23 -4.19 -9.53 2.18
CA ILE A 23 -2.85 -9.19 2.67
C ILE A 23 -2.06 -10.38 3.24
N THR A 24 -2.76 -11.38 3.76
CA THR A 24 -2.19 -12.60 4.35
C THR A 24 -1.72 -13.60 3.29
N THR A 25 -2.15 -13.45 2.04
CA THR A 25 -1.79 -14.35 0.95
C THR A 25 -0.43 -14.00 0.35
N ASN A 26 0.33 -15.03 0.02
CA ASN A 26 1.61 -14.92 -0.66
C ASN A 26 1.39 -14.76 -2.18
N ASP A 27 0.85 -13.63 -2.61
CA ASP A 27 0.46 -13.39 -4.00
C ASP A 27 1.62 -12.83 -4.84
N TRP A 28 1.72 -13.29 -6.09
CA TRP A 28 2.76 -12.87 -7.04
C TRP A 28 2.75 -11.36 -7.30
N LEU A 29 1.57 -10.73 -7.25
CA LEU A 29 1.43 -9.30 -7.50
C LEU A 29 2.16 -8.49 -6.44
N VAL A 30 2.08 -8.91 -5.17
CA VAL A 30 2.77 -8.26 -4.05
C VAL A 30 4.28 -8.31 -4.28
N HIS A 31 4.82 -9.49 -4.63
CA HIS A 31 6.24 -9.64 -4.97
C HIS A 31 6.62 -8.80 -6.17
N HIS A 32 5.78 -8.78 -7.22
CA HIS A 32 6.05 -7.98 -8.41
C HIS A 32 6.14 -6.48 -8.11
N MET A 33 5.28 -5.95 -7.23
CA MET A 33 5.34 -4.56 -6.80
C MET A 33 6.62 -4.24 -6.00
N ILE A 34 7.08 -5.18 -5.17
CA ILE A 34 8.31 -5.04 -4.38
C ILE A 34 9.55 -5.15 -5.27
N ASP A 35 9.65 -6.21 -6.07
CA ASP A 35 10.87 -6.57 -6.78
C ASP A 35 11.10 -5.74 -8.05
N VAL A 36 10.03 -5.44 -8.80
CA VAL A 36 10.12 -4.74 -10.09
C VAL A 36 9.95 -3.24 -9.95
N TYR A 37 9.07 -2.81 -9.05
CA TYR A 37 8.72 -1.40 -8.87
C TYR A 37 9.33 -0.78 -7.61
N SER A 38 10.04 -1.56 -6.80
CA SER A 38 10.67 -1.10 -5.55
C SER A 38 9.67 -0.42 -4.61
N LEU A 39 8.42 -0.93 -4.58
CA LEU A 39 7.36 -0.42 -3.72
C LEU A 39 7.25 -1.27 -2.47
N ARG A 40 7.10 -0.62 -1.32
CA ARG A 40 6.73 -1.30 -0.08
C ARG A 40 5.21 -1.36 0.03
N ARG A 41 4.67 -2.49 0.48
CA ARG A 41 3.26 -2.64 0.87
C ARG A 41 3.02 -1.96 2.22
N ILE A 42 2.57 -0.71 2.18
CA ILE A 42 2.30 0.13 3.36
C ILE A 42 1.20 -0.44 4.25
N SER A 43 0.27 -1.22 3.68
CA SER A 43 -0.78 -1.88 4.46
C SER A 43 -0.25 -2.86 5.53
N ASP A 44 0.99 -3.33 5.41
CA ASP A 44 1.62 -4.20 6.43
C ASP A 44 1.85 -3.47 7.76
N ASP A 45 1.91 -2.13 7.75
CA ASP A 45 2.18 -1.33 8.95
C ASP A 45 0.98 -1.28 9.91
N ASN A 46 -0.22 -1.58 9.42
CA ASN A 46 -1.43 -1.65 10.22
C ASN A 46 -2.45 -2.59 9.58
N ILE A 47 -2.20 -3.90 9.69
CA ILE A 47 -3.08 -4.94 9.15
C ILE A 47 -4.43 -4.87 9.87
N GLN A 48 -5.45 -4.41 9.16
CA GLN A 48 -6.83 -4.33 9.62
C GLN A 48 -7.77 -4.71 8.49
N PRO A 49 -8.88 -5.42 8.76
CA PRO A 49 -9.88 -5.71 7.75
C PRO A 49 -10.39 -4.44 7.07
N THR A 50 -10.27 -4.39 5.76
CA THR A 50 -10.72 -3.28 4.92
C THR A 50 -12.13 -3.51 4.39
N THR A 51 -12.71 -4.70 4.61
CA THR A 51 -14.12 -4.97 4.32
C THR A 51 -14.92 -5.27 5.59
N ILE A 52 -16.25 -5.19 5.50
CA ILE A 52 -17.17 -5.63 6.57
C ILE A 52 -17.15 -7.15 6.77
N ARG A 53 -16.69 -7.92 5.77
CA ARG A 53 -16.59 -9.39 5.82
C ARG A 53 -15.31 -9.88 6.48
N GLY A 54 -14.42 -8.98 6.89
CA GLY A 54 -13.20 -9.33 7.61
C GLY A 54 -11.96 -9.51 6.72
N THR A 55 -12.05 -9.29 5.41
CA THR A 55 -10.90 -9.38 4.49
C THR A 55 -10.08 -8.10 4.46
N CYS A 56 -8.81 -8.20 4.09
CA CYS A 56 -7.89 -7.07 3.93
C CYS A 56 -7.36 -7.06 2.48
N ILE A 57 -8.18 -6.53 1.57
CA ILE A 57 -7.96 -6.55 0.12
C ILE A 57 -7.71 -5.16 -0.48
N ASP A 58 -7.98 -4.10 0.28
CA ASP A 58 -7.63 -2.74 -0.08
C ASP A 58 -6.19 -2.46 0.35
N LEU A 59 -5.26 -2.57 -0.60
CA LEU A 59 -3.83 -2.48 -0.35
C LEU A 59 -3.29 -1.12 -0.77
N ILE A 60 -2.22 -0.69 -0.09
CA ILE A 60 -1.49 0.53 -0.41
C ILE A 60 -0.02 0.17 -0.56
N PHE A 61 0.57 0.62 -1.65
CA PHE A 61 1.98 0.51 -1.96
C PHE A 61 2.57 1.90 -2.13
N ALA A 62 3.77 2.14 -1.61
CA ALA A 62 4.48 3.39 -1.82
C ALA A 62 5.99 3.16 -1.82
N ASN A 63 6.74 4.08 -2.44
CA ASN A 63 8.21 4.08 -2.39
C ASN A 63 8.80 4.95 -1.25
N PHE A 64 7.96 5.32 -0.27
CA PHE A 64 8.31 6.09 0.92
C PHE A 64 7.37 5.74 2.07
N THR A 65 7.71 6.18 3.29
CA THR A 65 6.92 5.88 4.48
C THR A 65 5.68 6.76 4.59
N MET A 66 4.54 6.16 4.92
CA MET A 66 3.30 6.86 5.24
C MET A 66 2.87 6.49 6.66
N LYS A 67 2.04 7.33 7.29
CA LYS A 67 1.43 7.02 8.59
C LYS A 67 -0.07 6.84 8.43
N THR A 68 -0.62 5.77 9.01
CA THR A 68 -2.08 5.67 9.19
C THR A 68 -2.55 6.79 10.13
N LEU A 69 -3.64 7.46 9.79
CA LEU A 69 -4.26 8.45 10.67
C LEU A 69 -5.16 7.82 11.74
N GLN A 70 -5.49 6.55 11.57
CA GLN A 70 -6.49 5.86 12.36
C GLN A 70 -6.01 4.46 12.74
N LYS A 71 -6.42 4.00 13.92
CA LYS A 71 -6.11 2.65 14.38
C LYS A 71 -6.89 1.59 13.59
N GLN A 72 -8.12 1.92 13.19
CA GLN A 72 -9.01 1.04 12.41
C GLN A 72 -9.57 1.79 11.19
N PRO A 73 -9.78 1.11 10.04
CA PRO A 73 -10.48 1.67 8.89
C PRO A 73 -11.90 2.17 9.22
N LEU A 74 -12.37 3.23 8.54
CA LEU A 74 -13.69 3.82 8.77
C LEU A 74 -14.77 3.03 8.05
N THR A 75 -15.77 2.53 8.77
CA THR A 75 -16.97 1.97 8.15
C THR A 75 -17.76 3.06 7.45
N LEU A 76 -18.10 2.82 6.18
CA LEU A 76 -18.96 3.69 5.37
C LEU A 76 -20.31 2.99 5.16
N HIS A 77 -21.41 3.76 5.10
CA HIS A 77 -22.76 3.18 5.04
C HIS A 77 -23.23 2.79 3.63
N PHE A 78 -22.42 3.07 2.60
CA PHE A 78 -22.80 2.88 1.18
C PHE A 78 -21.90 1.88 0.43
N THR A 79 -20.97 1.24 1.14
CA THR A 79 -20.06 0.23 0.59
C THR A 79 -19.77 -0.81 1.67
N ASP A 80 -19.46 -2.03 1.25
CA ASP A 80 -18.94 -3.09 2.11
C ASP A 80 -17.43 -2.96 2.38
N HIS A 81 -16.76 -1.97 1.79
CA HIS A 81 -15.39 -1.57 2.09
C HIS A 81 -15.35 -0.49 3.20
N LYS A 82 -14.21 -0.37 3.84
CA LYS A 82 -13.91 0.61 4.88
C LYS A 82 -12.84 1.55 4.36
N ALA A 83 -13.00 2.85 4.62
CA ALA A 83 -12.01 3.83 4.18
C ALA A 83 -10.72 3.69 4.99
N VAL A 84 -9.60 3.52 4.29
CA VAL A 84 -8.26 3.53 4.88
C VAL A 84 -7.59 4.87 4.57
N VAL A 85 -7.05 5.53 5.60
CA VAL A 85 -6.54 6.91 5.48
C VAL A 85 -5.09 6.95 5.94
N PHE A 86 -4.22 7.27 4.99
CA PHE A 86 -2.80 7.48 5.23
C PHE A 86 -2.40 8.92 4.96
N LYS A 87 -1.37 9.38 5.66
CA LYS A 87 -0.79 10.71 5.49
C LYS A 87 0.72 10.62 5.32
N ALA A 88 1.22 11.47 4.43
CA ALA A 88 2.64 11.63 4.16
C ALA A 88 3.02 13.12 4.10
N PRO A 89 4.31 13.46 4.24
CA PRO A 89 4.80 14.80 3.92
C PRO A 89 4.50 15.18 2.46
N ARG A 90 4.38 16.48 2.17
CA ARG A 90 4.13 16.99 0.82
C ARG A 90 5.25 16.66 -0.17
N ALA A 91 6.49 16.63 0.30
CA ALA A 91 7.67 16.24 -0.46
C ALA A 91 8.37 15.11 0.31
N PRO A 92 7.87 13.87 0.22
CA PRO A 92 8.44 12.76 0.95
C PRO A 92 9.78 12.40 0.32
N THR A 93 10.78 12.14 1.16
CA THR A 93 12.04 11.54 0.73
C THR A 93 11.89 10.03 0.71
N GLN A 94 12.62 9.38 -0.19
CA GLN A 94 12.68 7.91 -0.19
C GLN A 94 13.24 7.45 1.14
N GLY A 95 12.53 6.53 1.78
CA GLY A 95 12.81 6.10 3.15
C GLY A 95 12.54 4.62 3.37
N ILE A 96 12.39 3.84 2.30
CA ILE A 96 12.31 2.39 2.43
C ILE A 96 13.72 1.89 2.68
N ALA A 97 14.08 1.70 3.96
CA ALA A 97 15.06 0.67 4.27
C ALA A 97 14.46 -0.64 3.79
N HIS A 98 15.05 -1.27 2.76
CA HIS A 98 14.78 -2.66 2.46
C HIS A 98 15.06 -3.44 3.74
N VAL A 99 14.01 -3.89 4.43
CA VAL A 99 14.16 -4.87 5.50
C VAL A 99 14.29 -6.21 4.77
N PRO A 100 15.46 -6.89 4.90
CA PRO A 100 15.69 -8.17 4.24
C PRO A 100 14.75 -9.27 4.74
#